data_AF-A0A936KSG3-F1
#
_entry.id   AF-A0A936KSG3-F1
#
_cell.length_a   1.000
_cell.length_b   1.000
_cell.length_c   1.000
_cell.angle_alpha   90.00
_cell.angle_beta   90.00
_cell.angle_gamma   90.00
#
_symmetry.space_group_name_H-M   'P 1'
#
loop_
_entity.id
_entity.type
_entity.pdbx_description
1 polymer ?
#
loop_
_entity_poly.entity_id
_entity_poly.type
_entity_poly.pdbx_seq_one_letter_code
_entity_poly.pdbx_strand_id
1 'polypeptide(L)' 'MEGTILTVIKEVAIATEAALGSAKDAYEIFEVAVRAADEAVKRTPELLPVLKQAGVVDSGGKGLFFILEGRLRHIQGEVA' A
#
# COMPACT_ATOMS: atom_id res chain seq x y z
N MET A 1 5.85 13.60 5.69
CA MET A 1 4.81 13.79 6.71
C MET A 1 4.33 12.42 7.11
N GLU A 2 4.43 12.07 8.40
CA GLU A 2 3.97 10.76 8.89
C GLU A 2 2.44 10.63 8.80
N GLY A 3 1.96 9.40 8.58
CA GLY A 3 0.55 9.08 8.45
C GLY A 3 -0.10 9.58 7.16
N THR A 4 0.69 9.85 6.11
CA THR A 4 0.19 10.25 4.77
C THR A 4 0.62 9.24 3.70
N ILE A 5 0.24 9.50 2.44
CA ILE A 5 0.73 8.78 1.25
C ILE A 5 2.25 8.54 1.25
N LEU A 6 3.05 9.45 1.81
CA LEU A 6 4.51 9.30 1.89
C LEU A 6 4.94 8.19 2.86
N THR A 7 4.20 7.95 3.93
CA THR A 7 4.42 6.79 4.80
C THR A 7 4.08 5.50 4.05
N VAL A 8 2.94 5.48 3.35
CA VAL A 8 2.47 4.30 2.61
C VAL A 8 3.48 3.90 1.53
N ILE A 9 3.91 4.83 0.67
CA ILE A 9 4.86 4.50 -0.40
C ILE A 9 6.23 4.08 0.14
N LYS A 10 6.66 4.65 1.27
CA LYS A 10 7.93 4.27 1.92
C LYS A 10 7.86 2.83 2.42
N GLU A 11 6.78 2.42 3.06
CA GLU A 11 6.62 1.05 3.53
C GLU A 11 6.46 0.05 2.39
N VAL A 12 5.75 0.42 1.33
CA VAL A 12 5.68 -0.38 0.10
C VAL A 12 7.08 -0.58 -0.49
N ALA A 13 7.88 0.47 -0.59
CA ALA A 13 9.26 0.37 -1.10
C ALA A 13 10.09 -0.60 -0.25
N ILE A 14 10.09 -0.45 1.08
CA ILE A 14 10.81 -1.35 1.99
C ILE A 14 10.36 -2.82 1.82
N ALA A 15 9.06 -3.07 1.77
CA ALA A 15 8.52 -4.42 1.66
C ALA A 15 8.86 -5.07 0.31
N THR A 16 8.75 -4.31 -0.78
CA THR A 16 9.06 -4.80 -2.14
C THR A 16 10.56 -5.01 -2.33
N GLU A 17 11.42 -4.13 -1.81
CA GLU A 17 12.87 -4.31 -1.80
C GLU A 17 13.27 -5.59 -1.05
N ALA A 18 12.65 -5.87 0.10
CA ALA A 18 12.88 -7.09 0.87
C ALA A 18 12.43 -8.36 0.13
N ALA A 19 11.45 -8.26 -0.77
CA ALA A 19 10.93 -9.38 -1.55
C ALA A 19 11.75 -9.70 -2.81
N LEU A 20 12.65 -8.80 -3.26
CA LEU A 20 13.42 -8.99 -4.52
C LEU A 20 14.26 -10.27 -4.56
N GLY A 21 14.71 -10.76 -3.40
CA GLY A 21 15.54 -11.97 -3.33
C GLY A 21 14.76 -13.29 -3.41
N SER A 22 13.43 -13.26 -3.23
CA SER A 22 12.59 -14.46 -3.15
C SER A 22 11.42 -14.46 -4.12
N ALA A 23 11.03 -13.29 -4.64
CA ALA A 23 9.95 -13.18 -5.62
C ALA A 23 10.34 -13.82 -6.95
N LYS A 24 9.44 -14.62 -7.52
CA LYS A 24 9.67 -15.32 -8.79
C LYS A 24 9.50 -14.42 -10.00
N ASP A 25 8.62 -13.43 -9.90
CA ASP A 25 8.26 -12.54 -11.00
C ASP A 25 7.71 -11.20 -10.47
N ALA A 26 7.36 -10.31 -11.40
CA ALA A 26 6.77 -9.02 -11.08
C ALA A 26 5.39 -9.13 -10.41
N TYR A 27 4.67 -10.23 -10.62
CA TYR A 27 3.35 -10.44 -10.03
C TYR A 27 3.46 -10.61 -8.51
N GLU A 28 4.38 -11.47 -8.04
CA GLU A 28 4.63 -11.64 -6.59
C GLU A 28 5.08 -10.33 -5.93
N ILE A 29 5.83 -9.47 -6.65
CA ILE A 29 6.19 -8.12 -6.17
C ILE A 29 4.95 -7.23 -6.01
N PHE A 30 4.00 -7.25 -6.95
CA PHE A 30 2.75 -6.50 -6.82
C PHE A 30 1.87 -7.02 -5.68
N GLU A 31 1.83 -8.33 -5.42
CA GLU A 31 1.13 -8.89 -4.26
C GLU A 31 1.70 -8.34 -2.94
N VAL A 32 3.04 -8.28 -2.82
CA VAL A 32 3.71 -7.69 -1.66
C VAL A 32 3.41 -6.19 -1.56
N ALA A 33 3.47 -5.46 -2.68
CA ALA A 33 3.19 -4.03 -2.70
C ALA A 33 1.76 -3.70 -2.24
N VAL A 34 0.75 -4.44 -2.74
CA VAL A 34 -0.65 -4.24 -2.35
C VAL A 34 -0.86 -4.53 -0.88
N ARG A 35 -0.29 -5.62 -0.37
CA ARG A 35 -0.38 -5.99 1.05
C ARG A 35 0.27 -4.93 1.95
N ALA A 36 1.47 -4.48 1.60
CA ALA A 36 2.18 -3.45 2.35
C ALA A 36 1.41 -2.12 2.34
N ALA A 37 0.84 -1.73 1.19
CA ALA A 37 0.04 -0.53 1.10
C ALA A 37 -1.21 -0.59 1.97
N ASP A 38 -1.95 -1.70 1.96
CA ASP A 38 -3.16 -1.87 2.78
C ASP A 38 -2.85 -1.78 4.28
N GLU A 39 -1.81 -2.48 4.73
CA GLU A 39 -1.38 -2.45 6.13
C GLU A 39 -0.87 -1.06 6.55
N ALA A 40 -0.11 -0.38 5.69
CA ALA A 40 0.34 0.98 5.95
C ALA A 40 -0.84 1.96 6.10
N VAL A 41 -1.82 1.86 5.19
CA VAL A 41 -3.02 2.72 5.20
C VAL A 41 -3.81 2.52 6.49
N LYS A 42 -4.01 1.27 6.93
CA LYS A 42 -4.70 0.96 8.19
C LYS A 42 -4.02 1.58 9.41
N ARG A 43 -2.70 1.76 9.39
CA ARG A 43 -1.93 2.36 10.48
C ARG A 43 -1.81 3.89 10.42
N THR A 44 -2.21 4.53 9.32
CA THR A 44 -2.19 6.01 9.22
C THR A 44 -2.90 6.75 10.38
N PRO A 45 -4.01 6.24 10.96
CA PRO A 45 -4.63 6.89 12.13
C PRO A 45 -3.74 6.86 13.38
N GLU A 46 -2.88 5.85 13.53
CA GLU A 46 -1.94 5.76 14.66
C GLU A 46 -0.81 6.78 14.55
N LEU A 47 -0.51 7.22 13.32
CA LEU A 47 0.60 8.12 13.01
C LEU A 47 0.19 9.59 12.90
N LEU A 48 -1.09 9.85 12.64
CA LEU A 48 -1.61 11.21 12.45
C LEU A 48 -2.91 11.43 13.26
N PRO A 49 -2.88 12.19 14.37
CA PRO A 49 -4.00 12.29 15.31
C PRO A 49 -5.33 12.74 14.70
N VAL A 50 -5.33 13.61 13.69
CA VAL A 50 -6.57 14.09 13.05
C VAL A 50 -7.33 12.97 12.35
N LEU A 51 -6.62 11.99 11.76
CA LEU A 51 -7.23 10.81 11.14
C LEU A 51 -7.89 9.93 12.21
N LYS A 52 -7.20 9.72 13.34
CA LYS A 52 -7.74 8.97 14.49
C LYS A 52 -9.00 9.59 15.07
N GLN A 53 -9.01 10.91 15.25
CA GLN A 53 -10.16 11.65 15.78
C GLN A 53 -11.36 11.57 14.83
N ALA A 54 -11.11 11.61 13.52
CA ALA A 54 -12.14 11.48 12.50
C ALA A 54 -12.59 10.03 12.26
N GLY A 55 -11.86 9.02 12.77
CA GLY A 55 -12.15 7.61 12.53
C GLY A 55 -11.93 7.18 11.07
N VAL A 56 -11.04 7.87 10.35
CA VAL A 56 -10.74 7.62 8.92
C VAL A 56 -9.26 7.33 8.72
N VAL A 57 -8.90 6.84 7.53
CA VAL A 57 -7.51 6.66 7.08
C VAL A 57 -7.10 7.81 6.15
N ASP A 58 -5.80 7.90 5.83
CA ASP A 58 -5.32 8.86 4.84
C ASP A 58 -5.86 8.57 3.44
N SER A 59 -6.49 9.57 2.83
CA SER A 59 -7.08 9.42 1.49
C SER A 59 -6.02 9.27 0.40
N GLY A 60 -4.86 9.92 0.54
CA GLY A 60 -3.75 9.79 -0.41
C GLY A 60 -3.18 8.38 -0.40
N GLY A 61 -2.92 7.85 0.80
CA GLY A 61 -2.49 6.48 1.03
C GLY A 61 -3.49 5.46 0.49
N LYS A 62 -4.79 5.63 0.79
CA LYS A 62 -5.83 4.73 0.26
C LYS A 62 -5.95 4.80 -1.27
N GLY A 63 -5.76 5.99 -1.85
CA GLY A 63 -5.68 6.16 -3.30
C GLY A 63 -4.52 5.40 -3.92
N LEU A 64 -3.33 5.46 -3.33
CA LEU A 64 -2.17 4.67 -3.75
C LEU A 64 -2.42 3.16 -3.66
N PHE A 65 -3.02 2.70 -2.56
CA PHE A 65 -3.44 1.30 -2.40
C PHE A 65 -4.34 0.86 -3.58
N PHE A 66 -5.37 1.65 -3.93
CA PHE A 66 -6.27 1.28 -5.04
C PHE A 66 -5.56 1.24 -6.40
N ILE A 67 -4.58 2.11 -6.65
CA ILE A 67 -3.78 2.07 -7.88
C ILE A 67 -2.99 0.76 -7.96
N LEU A 68 -2.33 0.37 -6.87
CA LEU A 68 -1.57 -0.88 -6.81
C LEU A 68 -2.47 -2.11 -6.93
N GLU A 69 -3.61 -2.11 -6.22
CA GLU A 69 -4.60 -3.19 -6.26
C GLU A 69 -5.19 -3.34 -7.66
N GLY A 70 -5.57 -2.23 -8.31
CA GLY A 70 -6.04 -2.23 -9.69
C GLY A 70 -5.00 -2.80 -10.66
N ARG A 71 -3.73 -2.48 -10.47
CA ARG A 71 -2.63 -3.04 -11.28
C ARG A 71 -2.47 -4.54 -11.06
N LEU A 72 -2.54 -5.01 -9.81
CA LEU A 72 -2.45 -6.44 -9.50
C LEU A 72 -3.60 -7.22 -10.15
N ARG A 73 -4.85 -6.74 -9.98
CA ARG A 73 -6.05 -7.32 -10.62
C ARG A 73 -5.91 -7.41 -12.14
N HIS A 74 -5.41 -6.34 -12.77
CA HIS A 74 -5.18 -6.34 -14.20
C HIS A 74 -4.16 -7.40 -14.65
N ILE A 75 -3.08 -7.60 -13.88
CA ILE A 75 -2.08 -8.66 -14.15
C ILE A 75 -2.70 -10.06 -13.97
N GLN A 76 -3.66 -10.22 -13.06
CA GLN A 76 -4.42 -11.47 -12.85
C GLN A 76 -5.44 -11.75 -13.96
N GLY A 77 -5.63 -10.82 -14.90
CA GLY A 77 -6.66 -10.92 -15.93
C GLY A 77 -8.07 -10.62 -15.41
N GLU A 78 -8.19 -10.06 -14.21
CA GLU A 78 -9.46 -9.54 -13.72
C GLU A 78 -9.80 -8.26 -14.48
N VAL A 79 -11.00 -8.22 -15.07
CA VAL A 79 -11.52 -7.05 -15.78
C VAL A 79 -12.44 -6.29 -14.82
N ALA A 80 -12.28 -4.96 -14.78
CA ALA A 80 -13.11 -4.06 -13.97
C ALA A 80 -14.59 -4.09 -14.36
#